data_AF-A0A2E6BII6-F1
#
_entry.id   AF-A0A2E6BII6-F1
#
_cell.length_a   1.000
_cell.length_b   1.000
_cell.length_c   1.000
_cell.angle_alpha   90.00
_cell.angle_beta   90.00
_cell.angle_gamma   90.00
#
_symmetry.space_group_name_H-M   'P 1'
#
loop_
_entity.id
_entity.type
_entity.pdbx_description
1 polymer ?
#
loop_
_entity_poly.entity_id
_entity_poly.type
_entity_poly.pdbx_seq_one_letter_code
_entity_poly.pdbx_strand_id
1 'polypeptide(L)'
;MGSNHCAGLITTSVERLPGIISLTTNIANHRVQVEFDAKLTSDNQIRSAIEKAGYDVDSITSIPSRKIGEAVFMVPGMGSDHCAGLVSSSVKRLAGITDTSTNIANHKVTVRFDVATVDA
;
A
#
# COMPACT_ATOMS: atom_id res chain seq x y z
N MET A 1 1.19 7.87 25.79
CA MET A 1 -0.08 8.58 25.48
C MET A 1 -1.13 8.11 26.47
N GLY A 2 -1.58 8.97 27.40
CA GLY A 2 -2.38 8.53 28.56
C GLY A 2 -3.91 8.61 28.45
N SER A 3 -4.48 9.16 27.37
CA SER A 3 -5.94 9.36 27.26
C SER A 3 -6.43 9.60 25.82
N ASN A 4 -7.74 9.43 25.59
CA ASN A 4 -8.41 9.73 24.30
C ASN A 4 -8.22 11.19 23.86
N HIS A 5 -8.14 12.11 24.81
CA HIS A 5 -7.90 13.53 24.54
C HIS A 5 -6.52 13.74 23.89
N CYS A 6 -5.48 13.09 24.42
CA CYS A 6 -4.14 13.17 23.85
C CYS A 6 -4.06 12.54 22.45
N ALA A 7 -4.75 11.42 22.25
CA ALA A 7 -4.85 10.80 20.93
C ALA A 7 -5.53 11.72 19.91
N GLY A 8 -6.60 12.42 20.32
CA GLY A 8 -7.30 13.39 19.47
C GLY A 8 -6.40 14.54 18.99
N LEU A 9 -5.59 15.13 19.88
CA LEU A 9 -4.67 16.21 19.51
C LEU A 9 -3.63 15.78 18.47
N ILE A 10 -3.10 14.56 18.60
CA ILE A 10 -2.17 13.99 17.64
C ILE A 10 -2.87 13.77 16.29
N THR A 11 -4.05 13.14 16.31
CA THR A 11 -4.87 12.91 15.11
C THR A 11 -5.12 14.21 14.36
N THR A 12 -5.67 15.23 15.02
CA THR A 12 -5.97 16.52 14.36
C THR A 12 -4.72 17.23 13.85
N SER A 13 -3.56 17.03 14.47
CA SER A 13 -2.31 17.65 14.01
C SER A 13 -1.75 16.96 12.77
N VAL A 14 -1.78 15.63 12.74
CA VAL A 14 -1.26 14.84 11.60
C VAL A 14 -2.21 14.90 10.42
N GLU A 15 -3.53 14.82 10.61
CA GLU A 15 -4.54 14.88 9.53
C GLU A 15 -4.52 16.17 8.70
N ARG A 16 -3.90 17.25 9.22
CA ARG A 16 -3.71 18.51 8.48
C ARG A 16 -2.57 18.43 7.46
N LEU A 17 -1.72 17.42 7.53
CA LEU A 17 -0.64 17.25 6.56
C LEU A 17 -1.20 16.79 5.20
N PRO A 18 -0.62 17.25 4.08
CA PRO A 18 -1.06 16.82 2.76
C PRO A 18 -0.76 15.35 2.52
N GLY A 19 -1.69 14.61 1.91
CA GLY A 19 -1.46 13.21 1.53
C GLY A 19 -1.58 12.21 2.67
N ILE A 20 -2.14 12.58 3.83
CA ILE A 20 -2.58 11.59 4.83
C ILE A 20 -3.80 10.84 4.27
N ILE A 21 -3.72 9.51 4.26
CA ILE A 21 -4.76 8.61 3.75
C ILE A 21 -5.57 8.03 4.91
N SER A 22 -4.88 7.59 5.97
CA SER A 22 -5.52 7.06 7.17
C SER A 22 -4.64 7.22 8.39
N LEU A 23 -5.25 7.34 9.57
CA LEU A 23 -4.56 7.44 10.84
C LEU A 23 -5.30 6.63 11.90
N THR A 24 -4.57 5.74 12.58
CA THR A 24 -5.10 4.97 13.72
C THR A 24 -4.19 5.15 14.93
N THR A 25 -4.78 5.48 16.08
CA THR A 25 -4.06 5.56 17.35
C THR A 25 -4.37 4.34 18.20
N ASN A 26 -3.32 3.75 18.80
CA ASN A 26 -3.43 2.68 19.78
C ASN A 26 -2.87 3.20 21.09
N ILE A 27 -3.78 3.71 21.93
CA ILE A 27 -3.44 4.30 23.24
C ILE A 27 -2.82 3.26 24.16
N ALA A 28 -3.36 2.02 24.18
CA ALA A 28 -2.85 0.95 25.05
C ALA A 28 -1.39 0.59 24.75
N ASN A 29 -0.97 0.68 23.47
CA ASN A 29 0.39 0.37 23.04
C ASN A 29 1.25 1.62 22.76
N HIS A 30 0.73 2.82 23.04
CA HIS A 30 1.38 4.10 22.73
C HIS A 30 1.84 4.22 21.27
N ARG A 31 1.07 3.71 20.31
CA ARG A 31 1.43 3.70 18.87
C ARG A 31 0.48 4.56 18.06
N VAL A 32 1.02 5.23 17.04
CA VAL A 32 0.23 5.84 15.97
C VAL A 32 0.64 5.20 14.67
N GLN A 33 -0.34 4.70 13.92
CA GLN A 33 -0.16 4.19 12.58
C GLN A 33 -0.72 5.22 11.61
N VAL A 34 0.11 5.65 10.66
CA VAL A 34 -0.25 6.65 9.67
C VAL A 34 0.01 6.05 8.29
N GLU A 35 -1.03 6.02 7.47
CA GLU A 35 -0.92 5.75 6.04
C GLU A 35 -0.90 7.09 5.31
N PHE A 36 0.14 7.31 4.49
CA PHE A 36 0.34 8.57 3.79
C PHE A 36 1.00 8.36 2.43
N ASP A 37 0.81 9.33 1.53
CA ASP A 37 1.51 9.40 0.25
C ASP A 37 2.92 9.97 0.45
N ALA A 38 3.93 9.12 0.24
CA ALA A 38 5.34 9.49 0.36
C ALA A 38 5.80 10.57 -0.64
N LYS A 39 5.01 10.88 -1.68
CA LYS A 39 5.27 11.99 -2.60
C LYS A 39 4.86 13.35 -2.03
N LEU A 40 3.91 13.38 -1.09
CA LEU A 40 3.32 14.60 -0.54
C LEU A 40 3.79 14.87 0.90
N THR A 41 4.01 13.81 1.68
CA THR A 41 4.43 13.89 3.08
C THR A 41 5.55 12.89 3.36
N SER A 42 6.35 13.16 4.39
CA SER A 42 7.47 12.33 4.82
C SER A 42 7.35 11.99 6.30
N ASP A 43 8.03 10.94 6.75
CA ASP A 43 8.12 10.55 8.17
C ASP A 43 8.53 11.73 9.09
N ASN A 44 9.56 12.50 8.71
CA ASN A 44 10.00 13.67 9.46
C ASN A 44 8.93 14.77 9.56
N GLN A 45 8.08 14.95 8.53
CA GLN A 45 7.00 15.94 8.59
C GLN A 45 5.91 15.49 9.57
N ILE A 46 5.57 14.19 9.57
CA ILE A 46 4.63 13.59 10.51
C ILE A 46 5.17 13.70 11.93
N ARG A 47 6.45 13.35 12.15
CA ARG A 47 7.13 13.51 13.43
C ARG A 47 7.02 14.94 13.94
N SER A 48 7.39 15.92 13.12
CA SER A 48 7.34 17.33 13.50
C SER A 48 5.92 17.79 13.85
N ALA A 49 4.89 17.28 13.17
CA ALA A 49 3.49 17.58 13.50
C ALA A 49 3.09 17.00 14.87
N ILE A 50 3.56 15.80 15.22
CA ILE A 50 3.34 15.18 16.53
C ILE A 50 4.06 15.95 17.64
N GLU A 51 5.31 16.35 17.40
CA GLU A 51 6.11 17.15 18.33
C GLU A 51 5.50 18.54 18.56
N LYS A 52 4.98 19.18 17.51
CA LYS A 52 4.24 20.45 17.62
C LYS A 52 2.92 20.31 18.38
N ALA A 53 2.32 19.12 18.39
CA ALA A 53 1.17 18.82 19.23
C ALA A 53 1.54 18.59 20.71
N GLY A 54 2.84 18.62 21.05
CA GLY A 54 3.36 18.48 22.42
C GLY A 54 3.76 17.06 22.79
N TYR A 55 3.99 16.17 21.82
CA TYR A 55 4.34 14.76 22.07
C TYR A 55 5.67 14.37 21.44
N ASP A 56 6.50 13.67 22.19
CA ASP A 56 7.78 13.14 21.69
C ASP A 56 7.58 11.85 20.87
N VAL A 57 8.40 11.69 19.82
CA VAL A 57 8.42 10.50 18.96
C VAL A 57 9.74 9.76 19.17
N ASP A 58 9.66 8.65 19.89
CA ASP A 58 10.82 7.82 20.22
C ASP A 58 11.44 7.14 18.98
N SER A 59 10.59 6.51 18.16
CA SER A 59 11.02 5.70 17.01
C SER A 59 9.99 5.73 15.89
N ILE A 60 10.46 5.75 14.64
CA ILE A 60 9.63 5.63 13.44
C ILE A 60 9.99 4.33 12.71
N THR A 61 8.97 3.53 12.41
CA THR A 61 9.10 2.37 11.52
C THR A 61 8.27 2.62 10.28
N SER A 62 8.92 3.09 9.22
CA SER A 62 8.28 3.28 7.92
C SER A 62 8.37 1.99 7.12
N ILE A 63 7.20 1.46 6.76
CA ILE A 63 7.07 0.31 5.89
C ILE A 63 6.50 0.85 4.57
N PRO A 64 7.21 0.72 3.43
CA PRO A 64 6.62 1.12 2.16
C PRO A 64 5.40 0.26 1.91
N SER A 65 4.22 0.89 1.86
CA SER A 65 2.98 0.20 1.49
C SER A 65 3.11 -0.24 0.04
N ARG A 66 3.42 -1.53 -0.13
CA ARG A 66 3.56 -2.18 -1.44
C ARG A 66 2.22 -2.11 -2.16
N LYS A 67 2.05 -1.15 -3.07
CA LYS A 67 0.79 -0.99 -3.79
C LYS A 67 0.70 -2.10 -4.84
N ILE A 68 -0.20 -3.05 -4.61
CA ILE A 68 -0.48 -4.13 -5.56
C ILE A 68 -1.59 -3.68 -6.51
N GLY A 69 -1.25 -3.56 -7.79
CA GLY A 69 -2.19 -3.35 -8.88
C GLY A 69 -2.76 -4.69 -9.34
N GLU A 70 -3.98 -4.66 -9.88
CA GLU A 70 -4.60 -5.80 -10.54
C GLU A 70 -5.05 -5.37 -11.94
N ALA A 71 -4.69 -6.16 -12.95
CA ALA A 71 -5.16 -5.99 -14.32
C ALA A 71 -5.75 -7.29 -14.84
N VAL A 72 -6.84 -7.18 -15.60
CA VAL A 72 -7.52 -8.32 -16.22
C VAL A 72 -7.44 -8.16 -17.73
N PHE A 73 -6.86 -9.17 -18.38
CA PHE A 73 -6.68 -9.21 -19.83
C PHE A 73 -7.56 -10.29 -20.44
N MET A 74 -8.17 -9.98 -21.59
CA MET A 74 -8.87 -10.97 -22.40
C MET A 74 -7.88 -11.60 -23.39
N VAL A 75 -7.80 -12.93 -23.42
CA VAL A 75 -6.88 -13.71 -24.25
C VAL A 75 -7.69 -14.76 -25.04
N PRO A 76 -8.31 -14.40 -26.17
CA PRO A 76 -9.22 -15.28 -26.92
C PRO A 76 -8.62 -16.63 -27.31
N GLY A 77 -7.30 -16.72 -27.50
CA GLY A 77 -6.59 -17.96 -27.84
C GLY A 77 -6.32 -18.90 -26.66
N MET A 78 -6.64 -18.51 -25.42
CA MET A 78 -6.42 -19.32 -24.22
C MET A 78 -7.62 -20.23 -23.96
N GLY A 79 -7.75 -21.28 -24.79
CA GLY A 79 -8.86 -22.25 -24.73
C GLY A 79 -8.51 -23.61 -24.09
N SER A 80 -7.29 -23.80 -23.62
CA SER A 80 -6.82 -25.05 -23.01
C SER A 80 -5.86 -24.81 -21.86
N ASP A 81 -5.66 -25.81 -21.00
CA ASP A 81 -4.69 -25.78 -19.90
C ASP A 81 -3.26 -25.56 -20.41
N HIS A 82 -2.93 -26.13 -21.58
CA HIS A 82 -1.63 -25.92 -22.21
C HIS A 82 -1.41 -24.45 -22.56
N CYS A 83 -2.38 -23.81 -23.23
CA CYS A 83 -2.28 -22.39 -23.57
C CYS A 83 -2.27 -21.51 -22.32
N ALA A 84 -3.06 -21.83 -21.30
CA ALA A 84 -3.08 -21.10 -20.03
C ALA A 84 -1.73 -21.16 -19.31
N GLY A 85 -1.08 -22.33 -19.30
CA GLY A 85 0.26 -22.52 -18.74
C GLY A 85 1.31 -21.65 -19.42
N LEU A 86 1.29 -21.57 -20.75
CA LEU A 86 2.21 -20.74 -21.53
C LEU A 86 2.01 -19.24 -21.22
N VAL A 87 0.76 -18.78 -21.16
CA VAL A 87 0.44 -17.39 -20.86
C VAL A 87 0.86 -17.03 -19.44
N SER A 88 0.47 -17.82 -18.44
CA SER A 88 0.87 -17.60 -17.04
C SER A 88 2.38 -17.57 -16.87
N SER A 89 3.10 -18.52 -17.47
CA SER A 89 4.57 -18.60 -17.37
C SER A 89 5.25 -17.39 -18.03
N SER A 90 4.71 -16.91 -19.14
CA SER A 90 5.27 -15.73 -19.83
C SER A 90 5.05 -14.46 -19.02
N VAL A 91 3.86 -14.27 -18.45
CA VAL A 91 3.54 -13.09 -17.64
C VAL A 91 4.32 -13.10 -16.32
N LYS A 92 4.43 -14.25 -15.63
CA LYS A 92 5.20 -14.37 -14.37
C LYS A 92 6.68 -14.00 -14.49
N ARG A 93 7.24 -13.99 -15.71
CA ARG A 93 8.64 -13.60 -15.97
C ARG A 93 8.84 -12.09 -16.06
N LEU A 94 7.77 -11.31 -16.20
CA LEU A 94 7.86 -9.86 -16.28
C LEU A 94 8.21 -9.29 -14.90
N ALA A 95 9.07 -8.28 -14.89
CA ALA A 95 9.45 -7.59 -13.68
C ALA A 95 8.20 -6.95 -13.02
N GLY A 96 8.13 -7.03 -11.70
CA GLY A 96 7.03 -6.48 -10.93
C GLY A 96 5.78 -7.35 -10.83
N ILE A 97 5.67 -8.45 -11.57
CA ILE A 97 4.54 -9.38 -11.41
C ILE A 97 4.69 -10.16 -10.10
N THR A 98 3.64 -10.11 -9.28
CA THR A 98 3.57 -10.84 -8.00
C THR A 98 2.70 -12.09 -8.08
N ASP A 99 1.66 -12.08 -8.92
CA ASP A 99 0.76 -13.21 -9.08
C ASP A 99 0.07 -13.19 -10.44
N THR A 100 -0.34 -14.37 -10.93
CA THR A 100 -1.13 -14.50 -12.16
C THR A 100 -2.15 -15.63 -12.01
N SER A 101 -3.38 -15.39 -12.40
CA SER A 101 -4.46 -16.38 -12.43
C SER A 101 -5.11 -16.42 -13.81
N THR A 102 -5.42 -17.62 -14.30
CA THR A 102 -5.99 -17.84 -15.63
C THR A 102 -7.38 -18.47 -15.52
N ASN A 103 -8.33 -17.95 -16.29
CA ASN A 103 -9.67 -18.49 -16.45
C ASN A 103 -9.92 -18.82 -17.92
N ILE A 104 -9.78 -20.11 -18.25
CA ILE A 104 -9.90 -20.63 -19.62
C ILE A 104 -11.33 -20.43 -20.15
N ALA A 105 -12.34 -20.73 -19.33
CA ALA A 105 -13.75 -20.64 -19.72
C ALA A 105 -14.17 -19.23 -20.13
N ASN A 106 -13.55 -18.20 -19.55
CA ASN A 106 -13.83 -16.80 -19.85
C ASN A 106 -12.74 -16.13 -20.70
N HIS A 107 -11.71 -16.88 -21.12
CA HIS A 107 -10.54 -16.35 -21.80
C HIS A 107 -9.91 -15.15 -21.06
N LYS A 108 -9.83 -15.21 -19.72
CA LYS A 108 -9.35 -14.10 -18.88
C LYS A 108 -8.06 -14.46 -18.15
N VAL A 109 -7.15 -13.50 -18.08
CA VAL A 109 -5.94 -13.59 -17.26
C VAL A 109 -5.93 -12.40 -16.30
N THR A 110 -5.96 -12.70 -15.01
CA THR A 110 -5.80 -11.72 -13.94
C THR A 110 -4.34 -11.69 -13.53
N VAL A 111 -3.75 -10.50 -13.47
CA VAL A 111 -2.35 -10.28 -13.16
C VAL A 111 -2.28 -9.31 -11.98
N ARG A 112 -1.57 -9.70 -10.93
CA ARG A 112 -1.26 -8.83 -9.80
C ARG A 112 0.19 -8.43 -9.86
N PHE A 113 0.45 -7.15 -9.70
CA PHE A 113 1.79 -6.60 -9.84
C PHE A 113 2.06 -5.48 -8.85
N ASP A 114 3.33 -5.27 -8.55
CA ASP A 114 3.79 -4.17 -7.74
C ASP A 114 3.86 -2.89 -8.58
N VAL A 115 2.96 -1.94 -8.31
CA VAL A 115 2.82 -0.69 -9.08
C VAL A 115 4.10 0.16 -9.05
N ALA A 116 4.96 0.02 -8.04
CA ALA A 116 6.21 0.78 -7.96
C ALA A 116 7.29 0.28 -8.94
N THR A 117 7.10 -0.91 -9.53
CA THR A 117 8.12 -1.55 -10.39
C THR A 117 7.74 -1.69 -11.87
N VAL A 118 6.49 -1.38 -12.26
CA VAL A 118 5.99 -1.67 -13.63
C VAL A 118 5.97 -0.46 -14.58
N ASP A 119 6.54 0.67 -14.19
CA ASP A 119 6.60 1.91 -14.99
C ASP A 119 8.06 2.37 -15.16
N ALA A 120 8.88 1.52 -15.81
CA ALA A 120 10.27 1.83 -16.20
C ALA A 120 10.52 1.48 -17.67
#